data_AF-A0A9X1WQZ4-F1
#
_entry.id   AF-A0A9X1WQZ4-F1
#
_cell.length_a   1.000
_cell.length_b   1.000
_cell.length_c   1.000
_cell.angle_alpha   90.00
_cell.angle_beta   90.00
_cell.angle_gamma   90.00
#
_symmetry.space_group_name_H-M   'P 1'
#
loop_
_entity.id
_entity.type
_entity.pdbx_description
1 polymer ?
#
loop_
_entity_poly.entity_id
_entity_poly.type
_entity_poly.pdbx_seq_one_letter_code
_entity_poly.pdbx_strand_id
1 'polypeptide(L)'
;MNETALELQLFENLKPELTSFCYRMLGSIDDADDAVQETFIRVWQSWHSFRQDSSFKTWVYRIASNLCLDKLRQAKRRTRPVDLSDPAVLIVELREKFPDSAWIWPAPDFSGSPEDIFIRKDTLELCFITLLQILPPVNVRFLF
;
A
#
# COMPACT_ATOMS: atom_id res chain seq x y z
N MET A 1 33.36 5.70 0.25
CA MET A 1 31.98 5.17 0.22
C MET A 1 31.09 6.36 0.04
N ASN A 2 30.53 6.50 -1.17
CA ASN A 2 30.03 7.77 -1.69
C ASN A 2 28.64 8.10 -1.11
N GLU A 3 28.37 9.37 -0.84
CA GLU A 3 27.09 9.87 -0.27
C GLU A 3 25.86 9.32 -1.00
N THR A 4 25.97 9.13 -2.33
CA THR A 4 24.94 8.55 -3.19
C THR A 4 24.52 7.13 -2.79
N ALA A 5 25.43 6.31 -2.26
CA ALA A 5 25.11 4.94 -1.86
C ALA A 5 24.26 4.90 -0.57
N LEU A 6 24.49 5.85 0.34
CA LEU A 6 23.71 5.99 1.57
C LEU A 6 22.29 6.50 1.28
N GLU A 7 22.16 7.44 0.34
CA GLU A 7 20.87 7.93 -0.14
C GLU A 7 20.03 6.81 -0.77
N LEU A 8 20.63 6.00 -1.64
CA LEU A 8 19.94 4.87 -2.26
C LEU A 8 19.46 3.84 -1.23
N GLN A 9 20.31 3.49 -0.26
CA GLN A 9 19.90 2.57 0.81
C GLN A 9 18.73 3.12 1.64
N LEU A 10 18.72 4.43 1.90
CA LEU A 10 17.63 5.07 2.63
C LEU A 10 16.30 5.01 1.86
N PHE A 11 16.33 5.23 0.55
CA PHE A 11 15.15 5.11 -0.31
C PHE A 11 14.64 3.67 -0.40
N GLU A 12 15.52 2.70 -0.62
CA GLU A 12 15.16 1.28 -0.70
C GLU A 12 14.50 0.79 0.59
N ASN A 13 15.02 1.18 1.76
CA ASN A 13 14.43 0.81 3.04
C ASN A 13 13.06 1.47 3.28
N LEU A 14 12.85 2.68 2.75
CA LEU A 14 11.59 3.42 2.93
C LEU A 14 10.50 2.97 1.95
N LYS A 15 10.89 2.45 0.79
CA LYS A 15 9.98 2.10 -0.31
C LYS A 15 8.86 1.14 0.13
N PRO A 16 9.10 0.00 0.80
CA PRO A 16 8.03 -0.90 1.26
C PRO A 16 6.97 -0.22 2.12
N GLU A 17 7.40 0.54 3.12
CA GLU A 17 6.51 1.20 4.06
C GLU A 17 5.74 2.35 3.40
N LEU A 18 6.39 3.05 2.46
CA LEU A 18 5.78 4.14 1.72
C LEU A 18 4.76 3.62 0.71
N THR A 19 5.04 2.50 0.02
CA THR A 19 4.06 1.86 -0.87
C THR A 19 2.85 1.38 -0.08
N SER A 20 3.05 0.75 1.07
CA SER A 20 1.94 0.36 1.98
C SER A 20 1.09 1.56 2.42
N PHE A 21 1.73 2.70 2.71
CA PHE A 21 1.05 3.94 3.03
C PHE A 21 0.24 4.51 1.86
N CYS A 22 0.85 4.64 0.68
CA CYS A 22 0.18 5.12 -0.52
C CYS A 22 -0.97 4.20 -0.93
N TYR A 23 -0.78 2.88 -0.83
CA TYR A 23 -1.81 1.88 -1.11
C TYR A 23 -3.02 2.03 -0.20
N ARG A 24 -2.82 2.19 1.11
CA ARG A 24 -3.93 2.44 2.05
C ARG A 24 -4.74 3.70 1.74
N MET A 25 -4.12 4.69 1.09
CA MET A 25 -4.78 5.96 0.77
C MET A 25 -5.43 5.97 -0.62
N LEU A 26 -4.82 5.31 -1.61
CA LEU A 26 -5.26 5.33 -3.00
C LEU A 26 -6.09 4.11 -3.40
N GLY A 27 -5.94 2.99 -2.69
CA GLY A 27 -6.71 1.75 -2.93
C GLY A 27 -6.32 0.98 -4.19
N SER A 28 -5.29 1.41 -4.92
CA SER A 28 -4.76 0.75 -6.12
C SER A 28 -3.24 0.63 -5.99
N ILE A 29 -2.70 -0.53 -6.35
CA ILE A 29 -1.26 -0.80 -6.29
C ILE A 29 -0.49 0.02 -7.33
N ASP A 30 -1.04 0.14 -8.55
CA ASP A 30 -0.42 0.92 -9.62
C ASP A 30 -0.32 2.40 -9.23
N ASP A 31 -1.41 2.95 -8.68
CA ASP A 31 -1.44 4.33 -8.20
C ASP A 31 -0.52 4.56 -7.00
N ALA A 32 -0.34 3.54 -6.15
CA ALA A 32 0.55 3.60 -5.00
C ALA A 32 2.02 3.61 -5.45
N ASP A 33 2.41 2.74 -6.39
CA ASP A 33 3.76 2.70 -6.93
C ASP A 33 4.10 3.99 -7.67
N ASP A 34 3.19 4.52 -8.47
CA ASP A 34 3.32 5.84 -9.11
C ASP A 34 3.53 6.96 -8.08
N ALA A 35 2.74 6.94 -7.00
CA ALA A 35 2.85 7.94 -5.94
C ALA A 35 4.18 7.85 -5.18
N VAL A 36 4.71 6.64 -4.96
CA VAL A 36 6.03 6.44 -4.35
C VAL A 36 7.14 6.98 -5.24
N GLN A 37 7.11 6.66 -6.54
CA GLN A 37 8.10 7.14 -7.50
C GLN A 37 8.13 8.67 -7.57
N GLU A 38 6.96 9.30 -7.76
CA GLU A 38 6.83 10.75 -7.80
C GLU A 38 7.26 11.40 -6.47
N THR A 39 7.01 10.74 -5.33
CA THR A 39 7.50 11.22 -4.03
C THR A 39 9.02 11.26 -4.01
N PHE A 40 9.70 10.19 -4.43
CA PHE A 40 11.17 10.16 -4.44
C PHE A 40 11.77 11.19 -5.39
N ILE A 41 11.15 11.41 -6.56
CA ILE A 41 11.55 12.48 -7.49
C ILE A 41 11.44 13.84 -6.80
N ARG A 42 10.32 14.14 -6.13
CA ARG A 42 10.14 15.41 -5.40
C ARG A 42 11.11 15.57 -4.26
N VAL A 43 11.38 14.50 -3.51
CA VAL A 43 12.36 14.48 -2.42
C VAL A 43 13.75 14.84 -2.95
N TRP A 44 14.17 14.19 -4.05
CA TRP A 44 15.46 14.48 -4.68
C TRP A 44 15.55 15.93 -5.19
N GLN A 45 14.51 16.43 -5.86
CA GLN A 45 14.45 17.82 -6.33
C GLN A 45 14.46 18.84 -5.20
N SER A 46 13.86 18.51 -4.05
CA SER A 46 13.73 19.41 -2.91
C SER A 46 14.74 19.15 -1.79
N TRP A 47 15.76 18.31 -2.04
CA TRP A 47 16.77 17.92 -1.05
C TRP A 47 17.42 19.11 -0.35
N HIS A 48 17.80 20.13 -1.13
CA HIS A 48 18.43 21.37 -0.64
C HIS A 48 17.49 22.24 0.22
N SER A 49 16.18 22.00 0.15
CA SER A 49 15.17 22.72 0.94
C SER A 49 14.84 22.01 2.25
N PHE A 50 15.40 20.82 2.51
CA PHE A 50 15.18 20.09 3.74
C PHE A 50 15.94 20.75 4.90
N ARG A 51 15.22 21.48 5.74
CA ARG A 51 15.77 22.25 6.87
C ARG A 51 16.09 21.44 8.13
N GLN A 52 15.93 20.12 8.11
CA GLN A 52 16.13 19.22 9.26
C GLN A 52 15.27 19.53 10.51
N ASP A 53 14.24 20.38 10.40
CA ASP A 53 13.26 20.65 11.48
C ASP A 53 12.40 19.42 11.86
N SER A 54 12.45 18.36 11.05
CA SER A 54 11.81 17.07 11.30
C SER A 54 12.71 15.94 10.81
N SER A 55 12.45 14.70 11.22
CA SER A 55 13.15 13.54 10.64
C SER A 55 12.93 13.49 9.12
N PHE A 56 13.92 12.95 8.40
CA PHE A 56 13.82 12.75 6.95
C PHE A 56 12.56 11.95 6.59
N LYS A 57 12.31 10.86 7.32
CA LYS A 57 11.12 10.02 7.18
C LYS A 57 9.84 10.87 7.26
N THR A 58 9.67 11.66 8.32
CA THR A 58 8.50 12.55 8.49
C THR A 58 8.32 13.52 7.32
N TRP A 59 9.43 14.06 6.81
CA TRP A 59 9.40 14.97 5.66
C TRP A 59 8.96 14.27 4.37
N VAL A 60 9.47 13.06 4.09
CA VAL A 60 9.04 12.24 2.94
C VAL A 60 7.56 11.88 3.04
N TYR A 61 7.08 11.43 4.21
CA TYR A 61 5.66 11.11 4.42
C TYR A 61 4.76 12.33 4.21
N ARG A 62 5.22 13.54 4.52
CA ARG A 62 4.47 14.77 4.25
C ARG A 62 4.30 15.00 2.74
N ILE A 63 5.36 14.78 1.96
CA ILE A 63 5.32 14.90 0.50
C ILE A 63 4.37 13.85 -0.08
N ALA A 64 4.50 12.58 0.33
CA ALA A 64 3.63 11.50 -0.12
C ALA A 64 2.16 11.75 0.24
N SER A 65 1.89 12.19 1.47
CA SER A 65 0.54 12.53 1.94
C SER A 65 -0.12 13.57 1.04
N ASN A 66 0.60 14.66 0.74
CA ASN A 66 0.09 15.72 -0.11
C ASN A 66 -0.19 15.21 -1.54
N LEU A 67 0.73 14.41 -2.09
CA LEU A 67 0.59 13.85 -3.43
C LEU A 67 -0.65 12.96 -3.57
N CYS A 68 -0.85 12.05 -2.62
CA CYS A 68 -2.00 11.14 -2.65
C CYS A 68 -3.32 11.89 -2.42
N LEU A 69 -3.35 12.89 -1.52
CA LEU A 69 -4.51 13.76 -1.35
C LEU A 69 -4.85 14.51 -2.64
N ASP A 70 -3.84 14.98 -3.38
CA ASP A 70 -4.04 15.65 -4.66
C ASP A 70 -4.53 14.69 -5.74
N LYS A 71 -3.99 13.46 -5.82
CA LYS A 71 -4.52 12.39 -6.69
C LYS A 71 -6.00 12.09 -6.39
N LEU A 72 -6.37 11.93 -5.12
CA LEU A 72 -7.77 11.71 -4.70
C LEU A 72 -8.69 12.89 -5.08
N ARG A 73 -8.22 14.13 -4.91
CA ARG A 73 -8.96 15.33 -5.33
C ARG A 73 -9.15 15.36 -6.85
N GLN A 74 -8.14 14.97 -7.62
CA GLN A 74 -8.21 14.93 -9.07
C GLN A 74 -9.17 13.83 -9.55
N ALA A 75 -9.10 12.63 -8.96
CA ALA A 75 -10.02 11.54 -9.24
C ALA A 75 -11.48 11.96 -8.99
N LYS A 76 -11.76 12.60 -7.85
CA LYS A 76 -13.10 13.14 -7.52
C LYS A 76 -13.60 14.19 -8.51
N ARG A 77 -12.71 14.97 -9.13
CA ARG A 77 -13.09 15.94 -10.17
C ARG A 77 -13.41 15.24 -11.49
N ARG A 78 -12.69 14.17 -11.84
CA ARG A 78 -12.95 13.37 -13.05
C ARG A 78 -14.23 12.54 -12.95
N THR A 79 -14.59 12.08 -11.74
CA THR A 79 -15.81 11.28 -11.51
C THR A 79 -17.06 12.12 -11.32
N ARG A 80 -16.95 13.45 -11.11
CA ARG A 80 -18.11 14.32 -11.21
C ARG A 80 -18.54 14.38 -12.66
N PRO A 81 -19.77 13.95 -13.01
CA PRO A 81 -20.29 14.20 -14.34
C PRO A 81 -20.31 15.71 -14.52
N VAL A 82 -19.52 16.20 -15.47
CA VAL A 82 -19.73 17.52 -16.03
C VAL A 82 -21.05 17.40 -16.77
N ASP A 83 -22.12 17.82 -16.10
CA ASP A 83 -23.50 17.87 -16.58
C ASP A 83 -24.19 16.50 -16.78
N LEU A 84 -24.85 16.01 -15.73
CA LEU A 84 -25.98 15.08 -15.86
C LEU A 84 -27.12 15.63 -15.02
N SER A 85 -27.98 16.41 -15.66
CA SER A 85 -29.29 16.81 -15.16
C SER A 85 -30.24 15.60 -15.11
N ASP A 86 -30.28 14.86 -13.99
CA ASP A 86 -31.52 14.34 -13.39
C ASP A 86 -31.23 13.58 -12.07
N PRO A 87 -31.93 13.86 -10.95
CA PRO A 87 -31.75 13.13 -9.70
C PRO A 87 -32.70 11.92 -9.67
N ALA A 88 -32.40 10.86 -10.41
CA ALA A 88 -33.18 9.64 -10.37
C ALA A 88 -32.52 8.55 -9.50
N VAL A 89 -32.99 8.50 -8.24
CA VAL A 89 -33.20 7.28 -7.44
C VAL A 89 -31.94 6.48 -7.05
N LEU A 90 -31.48 6.70 -5.80
CA LEU A 90 -30.72 5.69 -5.04
C LEU A 90 -31.65 4.52 -4.69
N ILE A 91 -31.75 3.53 -5.58
CA ILE A 91 -32.01 2.15 -5.16
C ILE A 91 -30.63 1.51 -4.98
N VAL A 92 -30.27 1.22 -3.73
CA VAL A 92 -29.13 0.36 -3.42
C VAL A 92 -29.57 -1.07 -3.67
N GLU A 93 -29.58 -1.49 -4.94
CA GLU A 93 -29.53 -2.90 -5.28
C GLU A 93 -28.18 -3.46 -4.82
N LEU A 94 -28.20 -4.63 -4.20
CA LEU A 94 -26.99 -5.36 -3.83
C LEU A 94 -26.25 -5.71 -5.13
N ARG A 95 -25.33 -4.83 -5.53
CA ARG A 95 -24.68 -4.90 -6.83
C ARG A 95 -23.74 -6.11 -6.85
N GLU A 96 -24.15 -7.18 -7.51
CA GLU A 96 -23.34 -8.41 -7.67
C GLU A 96 -22.00 -8.16 -8.38
N LYS A 97 -21.88 -7.04 -9.10
CA LYS A 97 -20.66 -6.60 -9.78
C LYS A 97 -20.07 -5.38 -9.10
N PHE A 98 -19.04 -5.60 -8.30
CA PHE A 98 -18.10 -4.55 -7.95
C PHE A 98 -17.50 -3.96 -9.24
N PRO A 99 -17.36 -2.62 -9.37
CA PRO A 99 -16.58 -2.05 -10.46
C PRO A 99 -15.16 -2.63 -10.41
N ASP A 100 -14.47 -2.75 -11.55
CA ASP A 100 -13.10 -3.30 -11.59
C ASP A 100 -12.15 -2.57 -10.60
N SER A 101 -12.44 -1.31 -10.29
CA SER A 101 -11.73 -0.49 -9.30
C SER A 101 -11.98 -0.84 -7.82
N ALA A 102 -12.92 -1.74 -7.53
CA ALA A 102 -13.27 -2.18 -6.17
C ALA A 102 -12.66 -3.55 -5.83
N TRP A 103 -11.83 -4.10 -6.71
CA TRP A 103 -10.99 -5.24 -6.39
C TRP A 103 -9.86 -4.78 -5.46
N ILE A 104 -10.00 -5.05 -4.15
CA ILE A 104 -8.89 -4.88 -3.21
C ILE A 104 -7.92 -6.02 -3.50
N TRP A 105 -6.88 -5.75 -4.29
CA TRP A 105 -5.76 -6.68 -4.40
C TRP A 105 -5.24 -6.94 -2.98
N PRO A 106 -5.04 -8.20 -2.54
CA PRO A 106 -4.34 -8.43 -1.28
C PRO A 106 -3.01 -7.71 -1.41
N ALA A 107 -2.81 -6.67 -0.59
CA ALA A 107 -1.62 -5.83 -0.68
C ALA A 107 -0.42 -6.78 -0.79
N PRO A 108 0.42 -6.69 -1.84
CA PRO A 108 1.59 -7.53 -1.88
C PRO A 108 2.36 -7.25 -0.60
N ASP A 109 2.73 -8.30 0.14
CA ASP A 109 3.55 -8.13 1.33
C ASP A 109 4.85 -7.47 0.85
N PHE A 110 5.00 -6.16 1.11
CA PHE A 110 6.09 -5.33 0.58
C PHE A 110 7.47 -5.71 1.15
N SER A 111 7.55 -6.78 1.94
CA SER A 111 8.73 -7.22 2.68
C SER A 111 9.54 -8.34 2.01
N GLY A 112 9.34 -8.68 0.74
CA GLY A 112 10.11 -9.75 0.10
C GLY A 112 10.08 -9.80 -1.43
N SER A 113 11.13 -10.36 -2.02
CA SER A 113 11.16 -10.80 -3.43
C SER A 113 9.98 -11.75 -3.71
N PRO A 114 9.45 -11.84 -4.94
CA PRO A 114 8.46 -12.88 -5.30
C PRO A 114 8.85 -14.30 -4.85
N GLU A 115 10.15 -14.58 -4.80
CA GLU A 115 10.72 -15.85 -4.31
C GLU A 115 10.54 -16.02 -2.79
N ASP A 116 10.73 -14.94 -2.02
CA ASP A 116 10.58 -14.95 -0.56
C ASP A 116 9.11 -15.16 -0.14
N ILE A 117 8.17 -14.63 -0.92
CA ILE A 117 6.73 -14.80 -0.70
C ILE A 117 6.35 -16.28 -0.83
N PHE A 118 6.90 -16.97 -1.83
CA PHE A 118 6.64 -18.39 -2.07
C PHE A 118 7.21 -19.26 -0.94
N ILE A 119 8.48 -19.01 -0.58
CA ILE A 119 9.16 -19.72 0.53
C ILE A 119 8.39 -19.53 1.85
N ARG A 120 7.83 -18.35 2.11
CA ARG A 120 7.09 -18.06 3.34
C ARG A 120 5.74 -18.77 3.42
N LYS A 121 5.01 -18.88 2.30
CA LYS A 121 3.77 -19.66 2.22
C LYS A 121 4.06 -21.14 2.48
N ASP A 122 5.05 -21.70 1.81
CA ASP A 122 5.44 -23.10 1.98
C ASP A 122 5.88 -23.40 3.42
N THR A 123 6.63 -22.48 4.03
CA THR A 123 7.09 -22.61 5.42
C THR A 123 5.92 -22.58 6.42
N LEU A 124 4.93 -21.69 6.22
CA LEU A 124 3.76 -21.62 7.09
C LEU A 124 2.85 -22.85 6.93
N GLU A 125 2.69 -23.37 5.72
CA GLU A 125 1.94 -24.60 5.48
C GLU A 125 2.61 -25.82 6.13
N LEU A 126 3.94 -25.94 6.00
CA LEU A 126 4.72 -26.98 6.66
C LEU A 126 4.68 -26.85 8.19
N CYS A 127 4.80 -25.63 8.73
CA CYS A 127 4.65 -25.37 10.17
C CYS A 127 3.26 -25.73 10.68
N PHE A 128 2.20 -25.44 9.91
CA PHE A 128 0.82 -25.77 10.26
C PHE A 128 0.57 -27.28 10.25
N ILE A 129 1.02 -27.97 9.20
CA ILE A 129 0.90 -29.44 9.10
C ILE A 129 1.71 -30.13 10.20
N THR A 130 2.93 -29.66 10.49
CA THR A 130 3.72 -30.20 11.60
C THR A 130 3.07 -29.90 12.95
N LEU A 131 2.47 -28.73 13.16
CA LEU A 131 1.69 -28.44 14.37
C LEU A 131 0.52 -29.42 14.53
N LEU A 132 -0.21 -29.70 13.45
CA LEU A 132 -1.30 -30.68 13.46
C LEU A 132 -0.82 -32.13 13.63
N GLN A 133 0.38 -32.46 13.17
CA GLN A 133 0.96 -33.80 13.33
C GLN A 133 1.61 -34.03 14.71
N ILE A 134 2.07 -32.97 15.37
CA ILE A 134 2.72 -33.02 16.68
C ILE A 134 1.70 -32.89 17.83
N LEU A 135 0.54 -32.26 17.60
CA LEU A 135 -0.53 -32.17 18.59
C LEU A 135 -1.27 -33.52 18.74
N PRO A 136 -1.21 -34.19 19.90
CA PRO A 136 -2.01 -35.39 20.13
C PRO A 136 -3.51 -35.04 20.15
N PRO A 137 -4.40 -35.95 19.69
CA PRO A 137 -5.82 -35.71 19.41
C PRO A 137 -6.73 -35.55 20.64
N VAL A 138 -6.21 -35.01 21.74
CA VAL A 138 -6.90 -34.87 23.02
C VAL A 138 -6.65 -33.50 23.60
N ASN A 139 -7.34 -32.48 23.07
CA ASN A 139 -7.77 -31.27 23.81
C ASN A 139 -8.60 -30.28 22.96
N VAL A 140 -9.33 -30.75 21.94
CA VAL A 140 -10.29 -29.90 21.19
C VAL A 140 -11.67 -29.78 21.89
N ARG A 141 -11.76 -30.15 23.18
CA ARG A 141 -13.03 -30.20 23.96
C ARG A 141 -13.18 -29.07 24.99
N PHE A 142 -12.29 -28.08 24.99
CA PHE A 142 -12.46 -26.86 25.79
C PHE A 142 -12.26 -25.67 24.86
N LEU A 143 -13.15 -24.67 24.94
CA LEU A 143 -13.32 -23.54 24.02
C LEU A 143 -14.33 -23.77 22.88
N PHE A 144 -15.55 -24.20 23.24
CA PHE A 144 -16.73 -23.46 22.83
C PHE A 144 -17.25 -22.69 24.04
#